data_AF-A0AAX6H9I0-F1
#
_entry.id   AF-A0AAX6H9I0-F1
#
_cell.length_a   1.000
_cell.length_b   1.000
_cell.length_c   1.000
_cell.angle_alpha   90.00
_cell.angle_beta   90.00
_cell.angle_gamma   90.00
#
_symmetry.space_group_name_H-M   'P 1'
#
loop_
_entity.id
_entity.type
_entity.pdbx_description
1 polymer ?
#
loop_
_entity_poly.entity_id
_entity_poly.type
_entity_poly.pdbx_seq_one_letter_code
_entity_poly.pdbx_strand_id
1 'polypeptide(L)'
;MTVAMAAVKIEQSCLENRQSATTASSSSEGMSPAPSHRRTSGPIRRAKGGWTPQEDETLRNAVKRYRGRCWKKIAESFPDRTEVQCLHRWQKVLNPELIKGPWTPEEDDKITALVAKYGPSKWSLIARSLPGRIGKQCRERWHNHLNPTIKKDAWTLDEELQLMEAHRVHGNRWAEIAKVLPGRR
;
A
#
# COMPACT_ATOMS: atom_id res chain seq x y z
N MET A 1 14.99 0.27 45.93
CA MET A 1 14.54 1.57 45.35
C MET A 1 15.30 1.83 44.04
N THR A 2 14.98 1.13 42.95
CA THR A 2 15.81 1.21 41.73
C THR A 2 15.09 0.90 40.41
N VAL A 3 13.77 1.09 40.33
CA VAL A 3 13.00 0.78 39.09
C VAL A 3 12.36 2.01 38.43
N ALA A 4 12.39 3.18 39.06
CA ALA A 4 11.69 4.38 38.55
C ALA A 4 12.49 5.25 37.54
N MET A 5 13.79 5.02 37.35
CA MET A 5 14.66 5.91 36.55
C MET A 5 14.68 5.60 35.04
N ALA A 6 14.16 4.45 34.59
CA ALA A 6 14.21 4.05 33.18
C ALA A 6 13.04 4.58 32.34
N ALA A 7 11.91 4.96 32.97
CA ALA A 7 10.70 5.39 32.27
C ALA A 7 10.79 6.86 31.77
N VAL A 8 11.57 7.70 32.43
CA VAL A 8 11.63 9.15 32.14
C VAL A 8 12.46 9.48 30.88
N LYS A 9 13.39 8.60 30.46
CA LYS A 9 14.27 8.87 29.29
C LYS A 9 13.61 8.65 27.92
N ILE A 10 12.40 8.08 27.86
CA ILE A 10 11.73 7.77 26.57
C ILE A 10 10.82 8.92 26.12
N GLU A 11 10.33 9.75 27.02
CA GLU A 11 9.41 10.86 26.68
C GLU A 11 10.10 12.12 26.16
N GLN A 12 11.37 12.34 26.48
CA GLN A 12 12.07 13.59 26.11
C GLN A 12 12.54 13.67 24.64
N SER A 13 12.67 12.56 23.89
CA SER A 13 13.20 12.63 22.52
C SER A 13 12.16 12.92 21.44
N CYS A 14 10.90 13.15 21.79
CA CYS A 14 9.79 13.27 20.85
C CYS A 14 9.38 14.73 20.54
N LEU A 15 9.90 15.72 21.26
CA LEU A 15 9.40 17.10 21.20
C LEU A 15 10.36 18.14 20.60
N GLU A 16 11.60 17.79 20.26
CA GLU A 16 12.59 18.76 19.78
C GLU A 16 13.10 18.39 18.38
N ASN A 17 12.37 18.83 17.35
CA ASN A 17 12.96 19.38 16.10
C ASN A 17 11.86 19.71 15.10
N ARG A 18 11.04 20.71 15.46
CA ARG A 18 10.07 21.33 14.56
C ARG A 18 10.24 22.84 14.65
N GLN A 19 11.29 23.36 13.98
CA GLN A 19 11.68 24.75 13.69
C GLN A 19 13.22 24.73 13.52
N SER A 20 13.93 25.24 12.52
CA SER A 20 13.71 26.13 11.37
C SER A 20 14.98 26.05 10.49
N ALA A 21 14.91 26.40 9.20
CA ALA A 21 15.95 27.18 8.51
C ALA A 21 15.53 27.54 7.08
N THR A 22 15.33 28.83 6.84
CA THR A 22 15.23 29.50 5.54
C THR A 22 16.55 30.22 5.21
N THR A 23 16.75 30.42 3.89
CA THR A 23 17.58 31.42 3.18
C THR A 23 19.12 31.36 3.22
N ALA A 24 19.72 31.23 2.02
CA ALA A 24 20.69 32.19 1.45
C ALA A 24 20.88 31.93 -0.07
N SER A 25 21.10 33.00 -0.83
CA SER A 25 21.24 33.10 -2.30
C SER A 25 22.66 33.55 -2.66
N SER A 26 23.21 33.16 -3.84
CA SER A 26 23.88 34.04 -4.82
C SER A 26 24.48 33.25 -6.01
N SER A 27 24.71 33.96 -7.13
CA SER A 27 24.70 33.55 -8.54
C SER A 27 26.08 33.46 -9.22
N SER A 28 26.19 32.81 -10.41
CA SER A 28 26.77 33.35 -11.68
C SER A 28 26.98 32.28 -12.78
N GLU A 29 26.95 32.73 -14.05
CA GLU A 29 26.71 32.00 -15.31
C GLU A 29 27.96 31.46 -16.06
N GLY A 30 27.74 30.57 -17.06
CA GLY A 30 28.70 30.26 -18.15
C GLY A 30 28.29 29.07 -19.05
N MET A 31 28.29 29.24 -20.38
CA MET A 31 27.57 28.46 -21.42
C MET A 31 28.41 27.34 -22.14
N SER A 32 27.77 26.18 -22.40
CA SER A 32 27.85 25.07 -23.44
C SER A 32 29.07 24.86 -24.38
N PRO A 33 29.32 23.65 -25.01
CA PRO A 33 28.34 22.71 -25.62
C PRO A 33 28.63 21.16 -25.53
N ALA A 34 27.69 20.36 -26.07
CA ALA A 34 27.62 18.88 -26.05
C ALA A 34 28.42 18.19 -27.22
N PRO A 35 28.71 16.86 -27.22
CA PRO A 35 27.68 15.84 -27.56
C PRO A 35 27.80 14.41 -26.97
N SER A 36 26.64 13.73 -26.96
CA SER A 36 26.37 12.29 -27.15
C SER A 36 26.62 11.22 -26.06
N HIS A 37 25.49 10.61 -25.67
CA HIS A 37 25.24 9.25 -25.16
C HIS A 37 25.94 8.72 -23.90
N ARG A 38 25.31 8.98 -22.74
CA ARG A 38 25.14 7.99 -21.65
C ARG A 38 23.78 8.18 -20.99
N ARG A 39 23.03 7.08 -20.81
CA ARG A 39 21.76 7.08 -20.06
C ARG A 39 22.05 7.45 -18.60
N THR A 40 21.82 8.69 -18.23
CA THR A 40 21.85 9.16 -16.85
C THR A 40 20.69 8.52 -16.10
N SER A 41 21.02 7.74 -15.08
CA SER A 41 20.07 7.20 -14.12
C SER A 41 19.23 8.33 -13.55
N GLY A 42 17.90 8.24 -13.77
CA GLY A 42 16.94 9.12 -13.10
C GLY A 42 16.99 8.98 -11.57
N PRO A 43 16.17 9.76 -10.85
CA PRO A 43 16.17 9.83 -9.39
C PRO A 43 16.15 8.43 -8.77
N ILE A 44 17.03 8.23 -7.78
CA ILE A 44 17.33 6.96 -7.09
C ILE A 44 16.10 6.07 -6.98
N ARG A 45 16.10 5.00 -7.77
CA ARG A 45 15.01 4.02 -7.87
C ARG A 45 14.99 3.15 -6.61
N ARG A 46 13.81 3.06 -5.98
CA ARG A 46 13.27 1.99 -5.10
C ARG A 46 14.31 1.08 -4.44
N ALA A 47 14.37 1.08 -3.09
CA ALA A 47 15.14 0.12 -2.29
C ALA A 47 15.15 -1.27 -2.93
N LYS A 48 16.35 -1.78 -3.25
CA LYS A 48 16.56 -3.07 -3.91
C LYS A 48 15.95 -4.18 -3.05
N GLY A 49 14.99 -4.92 -3.61
CA GLY A 49 14.45 -6.14 -3.00
C GLY A 49 13.20 -5.92 -2.13
N GLY A 50 12.20 -6.78 -2.34
CA GLY A 50 11.06 -6.91 -1.44
C GLY A 50 11.49 -7.27 0.00
N TRP A 51 10.54 -7.24 0.93
CA TRP A 51 10.80 -7.62 2.32
C TRP A 51 11.11 -9.11 2.42
N THR A 52 12.26 -9.44 2.99
CA THR A 52 12.66 -10.82 3.28
C THR A 52 11.99 -11.34 4.55
N PRO A 53 11.87 -12.67 4.74
CA PRO A 53 11.37 -13.24 5.98
C PRO A 53 12.18 -12.83 7.22
N GLN A 54 13.51 -12.68 7.06
CA GLN A 54 14.40 -12.22 8.12
C GLN A 54 14.10 -10.76 8.50
N GLU A 55 13.90 -9.89 7.51
CA GLU A 55 13.49 -8.51 7.76
C GLU A 55 12.12 -8.43 8.44
N ASP A 56 11.17 -9.28 8.03
CA ASP A 56 9.86 -9.35 8.67
C ASP A 56 9.96 -9.78 10.14
N GLU A 57 10.82 -10.75 10.45
CA GLU A 57 11.07 -11.19 11.83
C GLU A 57 11.74 -10.09 12.66
N THR A 58 12.75 -9.41 12.10
CA THR A 58 13.35 -8.22 12.72
C THR A 58 12.29 -7.16 12.99
N LEU A 59 11.37 -6.92 12.06
CA LEU A 59 10.31 -5.93 12.20
C LEU A 59 9.33 -6.31 13.31
N ARG A 60 8.93 -7.59 13.40
CA ARG A 60 8.09 -8.08 14.50
C ARG A 60 8.75 -7.88 15.86
N ASN A 61 10.03 -8.24 15.97
CA ASN A 61 10.77 -8.10 17.23
C ASN A 61 10.96 -6.63 17.63
N ALA A 62 11.29 -5.76 16.68
CA ALA A 62 11.41 -4.33 16.91
C ALA A 62 10.05 -3.71 17.31
N VAL A 63 8.96 -4.03 16.61
CA VAL A 63 7.62 -3.54 16.99
C VAL A 63 7.20 -4.04 18.36
N LYS A 64 7.47 -5.30 18.71
CA LYS A 64 7.23 -5.85 20.05
C LYS A 64 8.02 -5.08 21.12
N ARG A 65 9.30 -4.79 20.87
CA ARG A 65 10.18 -4.05 21.80
C ARG A 65 9.73 -2.60 22.02
N TYR A 66 9.42 -1.88 20.95
CA TYR A 66 9.05 -0.46 21.00
C TYR A 66 7.53 -0.21 21.01
N ARG A 67 6.73 -1.29 21.17
CA ARG A 67 5.25 -1.29 21.17
C ARG A 67 4.61 -0.55 19.97
N GLY A 68 5.29 -0.52 18.83
CA GLY A 68 4.82 0.17 17.61
C GLY A 68 4.67 1.69 17.73
N ARG A 69 5.28 2.34 18.73
CA ARG A 69 5.11 3.78 19.00
C ARG A 69 6.19 4.67 18.39
N CYS A 70 7.39 4.14 18.15
CA CYS A 70 8.57 4.90 17.71
C CYS A 70 9.17 4.33 16.42
N TRP A 71 8.64 4.70 15.25
CA TRP A 71 9.07 4.14 13.96
C TRP A 71 10.50 4.52 13.56
N LYS A 72 11.00 5.69 13.99
CA LYS A 72 12.42 6.06 13.87
C LYS A 72 13.35 5.02 14.50
N LYS A 73 13.11 4.68 15.77
CA LYS A 73 13.89 3.67 16.51
C LYS A 73 13.73 2.26 15.94
N ILE A 74 12.56 1.94 15.40
CA ILE A 74 12.33 0.66 14.71
C ILE A 74 13.16 0.60 13.42
N ALA A 75 13.24 1.70 12.67
CA ALA A 75 13.99 1.77 11.42
C ALA A 75 15.50 1.61 11.61
N GLU A 76 16.06 2.04 12.75
CA GLU A 76 17.47 1.84 13.11
C GLU A 76 17.88 0.35 13.14
N SER A 77 16.91 -0.57 13.26
CA SER A 77 17.16 -2.02 13.16
C SER A 77 17.40 -2.51 11.73
N PHE A 78 17.31 -1.62 10.74
CA PHE A 78 17.46 -1.94 9.32
C PHE A 78 18.49 -1.01 8.66
N PRO A 79 19.44 -1.54 7.89
CA PRO A 79 20.41 -0.70 7.18
C PRO A 79 19.77 0.11 6.04
N ASP A 80 18.81 -0.49 5.31
CA ASP A 80 18.27 0.07 4.07
C ASP A 80 16.74 0.29 4.11
N ARG A 81 16.12 0.29 5.29
CA ARG A 81 14.67 0.53 5.44
C ARG A 81 14.41 1.81 6.23
N THR A 82 13.57 2.65 5.65
CA THR A 82 13.06 3.87 6.28
C THR A 82 11.93 3.57 7.25
N GLU A 83 11.72 4.47 8.21
CA GLU A 83 10.60 4.39 9.15
C GLU A 83 9.23 4.25 8.48
N VAL A 84 9.03 4.93 7.34
CA VAL A 84 7.78 4.87 6.57
C VAL A 84 7.62 3.50 5.93
N GLN A 85 8.69 2.87 5.45
CA GLN A 85 8.64 1.52 4.90
C GLN A 85 8.31 0.49 5.99
N CYS A 86 8.93 0.59 7.17
CA CYS A 86 8.65 -0.26 8.33
C CYS A 86 7.18 -0.12 8.76
N LEU A 87 6.68 1.12 8.89
CA LEU A 87 5.30 1.42 9.22
C LEU A 87 4.33 0.80 8.22
N HIS A 88 4.55 1.03 6.93
CA HIS A 88 3.70 0.49 5.88
C HIS A 88 3.73 -1.05 5.84
N ARG A 89 4.90 -1.67 5.99
CA ARG A 89 5.02 -3.13 6.02
C ARG A 89 4.24 -3.71 7.19
N TRP A 90 4.36 -3.10 8.38
CA TRP A 90 3.61 -3.52 9.54
C TRP A 90 2.10 -3.37 9.33
N GLN A 91 1.62 -2.16 9.05
CA GLN A 91 0.20 -1.84 8.94
C GLN A 91 -0.53 -2.61 7.83
N LYS A 92 0.17 -3.00 6.76
CA LYS A 92 -0.46 -3.61 5.58
C LYS A 92 -0.21 -5.10 5.42
N VAL A 93 0.75 -5.68 6.16
CA VAL A 93 1.17 -7.08 5.91
C VAL A 93 1.39 -7.90 7.19
N LEU A 94 2.12 -7.34 8.17
CA LEU A 94 2.59 -8.10 9.33
C LEU A 94 1.76 -7.92 10.60
N ASN A 95 0.96 -6.86 10.71
CA ASN A 95 0.13 -6.64 11.89
C ASN A 95 -0.79 -7.86 12.11
N PRO A 96 -0.70 -8.56 13.26
CA PRO A 96 -1.53 -9.74 13.54
C PRO A 96 -3.03 -9.45 13.62
N GLU A 97 -3.43 -8.19 13.81
CA GLU A 97 -4.83 -7.78 13.77
C GLU A 97 -5.42 -7.82 12.35
N LEU A 98 -4.59 -7.99 11.30
CA LEU A 98 -5.05 -8.09 9.93
C LEU A 98 -5.66 -9.46 9.63
N ILE A 99 -6.89 -9.46 9.12
CA ILE A 99 -7.62 -10.67 8.74
C ILE A 99 -7.31 -11.01 7.28
N LYS A 100 -6.68 -12.16 7.05
CA LYS A 100 -6.38 -12.72 5.71
C LYS A 100 -7.36 -13.80 5.24
N GLY A 101 -8.32 -14.14 6.10
CA GLY A 101 -9.26 -15.26 5.91
C GLY A 101 -10.52 -14.91 5.08
N PRO A 102 -11.48 -15.86 5.02
CA PRO A 102 -12.72 -15.73 4.26
C PRO A 102 -13.54 -14.53 4.75
N TRP A 103 -14.40 -14.01 3.88
CA TRP A 103 -15.34 -12.93 4.19
C TRP A 103 -16.60 -13.51 4.82
N THR A 104 -17.08 -12.88 5.90
CA THR A 104 -18.38 -13.24 6.47
C THR A 104 -19.52 -12.49 5.77
N PRO A 105 -20.75 -13.02 5.79
CA PRO A 105 -21.91 -12.32 5.24
C PRO A 105 -22.11 -10.92 5.84
N GLU A 106 -21.86 -10.76 7.14
CA GLU A 106 -22.01 -9.48 7.83
C GLU A 106 -20.97 -8.45 7.37
N GLU A 107 -19.76 -8.90 7.00
CA GLU A 107 -18.75 -8.04 6.39
C GLU A 107 -19.18 -7.60 4.98
N ASP A 108 -19.71 -8.53 4.18
CA ASP A 108 -20.20 -8.26 2.83
C ASP A 108 -21.39 -7.28 2.84
N ASP A 109 -22.32 -7.46 3.77
CA ASP A 109 -23.45 -6.55 3.98
C ASP A 109 -22.97 -5.14 4.35
N LYS A 110 -21.99 -5.04 5.25
CA LYS A 110 -21.37 -3.75 5.61
C LYS A 110 -20.70 -3.10 4.41
N ILE A 111 -19.92 -3.84 3.61
CA ILE A 111 -19.29 -3.29 2.41
C ILE A 111 -20.37 -2.77 1.47
N THR A 112 -21.41 -3.55 1.22
CA THR A 112 -22.49 -3.20 0.29
C THR A 112 -23.22 -1.94 0.73
N ALA A 113 -23.62 -1.86 2.01
CA ALA A 113 -24.28 -0.69 2.57
C ALA A 113 -23.38 0.57 2.52
N LEU A 114 -22.09 0.43 2.85
CA LEU A 114 -21.17 1.57 2.86
C LEU A 114 -20.80 2.03 1.44
N VAL A 115 -20.72 1.11 0.47
CA VAL A 115 -20.54 1.46 -0.95
C VAL A 115 -21.79 2.16 -1.49
N ALA A 116 -22.99 1.70 -1.15
CA ALA A 116 -24.22 2.40 -1.51
C ALA A 116 -24.26 3.83 -0.93
N LYS A 117 -23.78 4.01 0.31
CA LYS A 117 -23.75 5.32 0.99
C LYS A 117 -22.66 6.27 0.46
N TYR A 118 -21.45 5.77 0.19
CA TYR A 118 -20.27 6.62 -0.07
C TYR A 118 -19.71 6.50 -1.49
N GLY A 119 -20.20 5.54 -2.27
CA GLY A 119 -19.69 5.18 -3.60
C GLY A 119 -18.49 4.22 -3.55
N PRO A 120 -18.20 3.51 -4.67
CA PRO A 120 -17.15 2.50 -4.79
C PRO A 120 -15.75 3.12 -5.00
N SER A 121 -15.37 4.09 -4.17
CA SER A 121 -14.08 4.79 -4.27
C SER A 121 -13.41 5.04 -2.92
N LYS A 122 -14.20 5.23 -1.86
CA LYS A 122 -13.70 5.60 -0.52
C LYS A 122 -13.30 4.38 0.32
N TRP A 123 -12.46 3.50 -0.22
CA TRP A 123 -12.12 2.21 0.39
C TRP A 123 -11.45 2.31 1.76
N SER A 124 -10.57 3.29 1.96
CA SER A 124 -9.95 3.52 3.28
C SER A 124 -10.96 3.95 4.33
N LEU A 125 -12.02 4.68 3.94
CA LEU A 125 -13.12 5.04 4.84
C LEU A 125 -13.98 3.81 5.15
N ILE A 126 -14.33 3.01 4.14
CA ILE A 126 -15.12 1.78 4.31
C ILE A 126 -14.43 0.81 5.27
N ALA A 127 -13.13 0.60 5.09
CA ALA A 127 -12.34 -0.30 5.93
C ALA A 127 -12.31 0.09 7.42
N ARG A 128 -12.54 1.36 7.78
CA ARG A 128 -12.62 1.77 9.20
C ARG A 128 -13.79 1.12 9.94
N SER A 129 -14.81 0.67 9.22
CA SER A 129 -15.98 -0.02 9.78
C SER A 129 -15.85 -1.54 9.76
N LEU A 130 -14.70 -2.07 9.30
CA LEU A 130 -14.42 -3.50 9.17
C LEU A 130 -13.11 -3.80 9.93
N PRO A 131 -13.19 -4.18 11.21
CA PRO A 131 -12.00 -4.42 12.02
C PRO A 131 -11.12 -5.49 11.40
N GLY A 132 -9.82 -5.21 11.31
CA GLY A 132 -8.83 -6.12 10.71
C GLY A 132 -8.84 -6.22 9.19
N ARG A 133 -9.79 -5.59 8.48
CA ARG A 133 -9.77 -5.48 7.02
C ARG A 133 -9.17 -4.14 6.58
N ILE A 134 -8.48 -4.15 5.45
CA ILE A 134 -7.93 -2.93 4.84
C ILE A 134 -8.66 -2.55 3.56
N GLY A 135 -8.57 -1.27 3.18
CA GLY A 135 -9.27 -0.73 2.00
C GLY A 135 -8.98 -1.49 0.70
N LYS A 136 -7.75 -2.00 0.52
CA LYS A 136 -7.41 -2.84 -0.63
C LYS A 136 -8.30 -4.09 -0.69
N GLN A 137 -8.45 -4.79 0.44
CA GLN A 137 -9.27 -5.99 0.53
C GLN A 137 -10.75 -5.67 0.26
N CYS A 138 -11.26 -4.57 0.83
CA CYS A 138 -12.65 -4.14 0.61
C CYS A 138 -12.93 -3.85 -0.88
N ARG A 139 -12.01 -3.14 -1.55
CA ARG A 139 -12.10 -2.86 -3.00
C ARG A 139 -12.13 -4.15 -3.81
N GLU A 140 -11.20 -5.06 -3.53
CA GLU A 140 -11.08 -6.34 -4.21
C GLU A 140 -12.34 -7.18 -4.02
N ARG A 141 -12.83 -7.29 -2.78
CA ARG A 141 -14.07 -8.00 -2.47
C ARG A 141 -15.27 -7.43 -3.24
N TRP A 142 -15.42 -6.11 -3.24
CA TRP A 142 -16.50 -5.44 -3.97
C TRP A 142 -16.43 -5.72 -5.47
N HIS A 143 -15.28 -5.45 -6.09
CA HIS A 143 -15.12 -5.54 -7.54
C HIS A 143 -15.14 -6.97 -8.08
N ASN A 144 -14.89 -7.99 -7.25
CA ASN A 144 -14.83 -9.38 -7.69
C ASN A 144 -16.07 -10.20 -7.31
N HIS A 145 -16.80 -9.82 -6.25
CA HIS A 145 -17.89 -10.66 -5.72
C HIS A 145 -19.21 -9.94 -5.42
N LEU A 146 -19.16 -8.69 -4.94
CA LEU A 146 -20.35 -8.01 -4.40
C LEU A 146 -20.99 -7.02 -5.37
N ASN A 147 -20.22 -6.48 -6.31
CA ASN A 147 -20.76 -5.54 -7.29
C ASN A 147 -21.87 -6.23 -8.12
N PRO A 148 -23.11 -5.72 -8.11
CA PRO A 148 -24.24 -6.33 -8.82
C PRO A 148 -24.03 -6.46 -10.33
N THR A 149 -23.13 -5.66 -10.91
CA THR A 149 -22.83 -5.74 -12.36
C THR A 149 -21.98 -6.94 -12.74
N ILE A 150 -21.56 -7.78 -11.79
CA ILE A 150 -20.72 -8.96 -12.07
C ILE A 150 -21.61 -10.11 -12.52
N LYS A 151 -21.30 -10.64 -13.69
CA LYS A 151 -21.91 -11.84 -14.26
C LYS A 151 -21.27 -13.10 -13.65
N LYS A 152 -22.11 -13.98 -13.10
CA LYS A 152 -21.71 -15.25 -12.45
C LYS A 152 -22.16 -16.50 -13.21
N ASP A 153 -22.89 -16.29 -14.31
CA ASP A 153 -23.35 -17.28 -15.27
C ASP A 153 -22.21 -17.82 -16.13
N ALA A 154 -22.47 -18.95 -16.79
CA ALA A 154 -21.54 -19.57 -17.73
C ALA A 154 -21.18 -18.62 -18.87
N TRP A 155 -20.00 -18.81 -19.47
CA TRP A 155 -19.61 -18.06 -20.67
C TRP A 155 -20.51 -18.46 -21.83
N THR A 156 -21.02 -17.45 -22.53
CA THR A 156 -21.75 -17.66 -23.77
C THR A 156 -20.79 -17.71 -24.95
N LEU A 157 -21.18 -18.40 -26.03
CA LEU A 157 -20.37 -18.47 -27.25
C LEU A 157 -20.04 -17.08 -27.81
N ASP A 158 -20.99 -16.13 -27.72
CA ASP A 158 -20.78 -14.75 -28.17
C ASP A 158 -19.69 -14.05 -27.35
N GLU A 159 -19.69 -14.23 -26.02
CA GLU A 159 -18.66 -13.67 -25.15
C GLU A 159 -17.29 -14.32 -25.39
N GLU A 160 -17.25 -15.62 -25.67
CA GLU A 160 -16.03 -16.34 -26.04
C GLU A 160 -15.45 -15.82 -27.36
N LEU A 161 -16.29 -15.65 -28.39
CA LEU A 161 -15.90 -15.07 -29.67
C LEU A 161 -15.38 -13.63 -29.50
N GLN A 162 -16.07 -12.83 -28.68
CA GLN A 162 -15.66 -11.47 -28.39
C GLN A 162 -14.32 -11.43 -27.65
N LEU A 163 -14.08 -12.36 -26.72
CA LEU A 163 -12.81 -12.50 -26.01
C LEU A 163 -11.67 -12.87 -26.98
N MET A 164 -11.90 -13.84 -27.87
CA MET A 164 -10.91 -14.26 -28.88
C MET A 164 -10.53 -13.11 -29.80
N GLU A 165 -11.52 -12.38 -30.31
CA GLU A 165 -11.29 -11.24 -31.18
C GLU A 165 -10.57 -10.10 -30.44
N ALA A 166 -10.98 -9.81 -29.21
CA ALA A 166 -10.31 -8.81 -28.39
C ALA A 166 -8.85 -9.19 -28.08
N HIS A 167 -8.56 -10.47 -27.83
CA HIS A 167 -7.19 -10.95 -27.64
C HIS A 167 -6.37 -10.86 -28.94
N ARG A 168 -6.96 -11.16 -30.09
CA ARG A 168 -6.31 -10.98 -31.40
C ARG A 168 -5.89 -9.51 -31.64
N VAL A 169 -6.73 -8.56 -31.26
CA VAL A 169 -6.48 -7.11 -31.43
C VAL A 169 -5.54 -6.55 -30.36
N HIS A 170 -5.75 -6.93 -29.10
CA HIS A 170 -5.08 -6.32 -27.95
C HIS A 170 -3.90 -7.14 -27.37
N GLY A 171 -3.76 -8.41 -27.75
CA GLY A 171 -2.80 -9.33 -27.15
C GLY A 171 -3.00 -9.48 -25.63
N ASN A 172 -1.91 -9.55 -24.87
CA ASN A 172 -1.95 -9.74 -23.42
C ASN A 172 -2.30 -8.46 -22.62
N ARG A 173 -2.98 -7.49 -23.24
CA ARG A 173 -3.47 -6.27 -22.58
C ARG A 173 -4.84 -6.52 -21.94
N TRP A 174 -4.88 -7.37 -20.91
CA TRP A 174 -6.12 -7.79 -20.23
C TRP A 174 -6.98 -6.63 -19.70
N ALA A 175 -6.35 -5.54 -19.27
CA ALA A 175 -7.07 -4.34 -18.84
C ALA A 175 -7.89 -3.68 -19.97
N GLU A 176 -7.43 -3.79 -21.22
CA GLU A 176 -8.18 -3.31 -22.39
C GLU A 176 -9.26 -4.32 -22.79
N ILE A 177 -8.95 -5.61 -22.79
CA ILE A 177 -9.91 -6.68 -23.08
C ILE A 177 -11.09 -6.66 -22.09
N ALA A 178 -10.83 -6.44 -20.80
CA ALA A 178 -11.86 -6.36 -19.78
C ALA A 178 -12.85 -5.20 -19.99
N LYS A 179 -12.48 -4.14 -20.74
CA LYS A 179 -13.40 -3.03 -21.03
C LYS A 179 -14.47 -3.42 -22.05
N VAL A 180 -14.19 -4.38 -22.93
CA VAL A 180 -15.13 -4.82 -23.96
C VAL A 180 -16.01 -5.97 -23.51
N LEU A 181 -15.72 -6.62 -22.38
CA LEU A 181 -16.50 -7.72 -21.81
C LEU A 181 -17.26 -7.26 -20.56
N PRO A 182 -18.41 -6.57 -20.70
CA PRO A 182 -19.13 -5.99 -19.58
C PRO A 182 -19.59 -7.05 -18.59
N GLY A 183 -19.29 -6.81 -17.31
CA GLY A 183 -19.65 -7.70 -16.21
C GLY A 183 -18.79 -8.94 -16.06
N ARG A 184 -17.84 -9.20 -16.97
CA ARG A 184 -16.80 -10.22 -16.82
C ARG A 184 -15.61 -9.60 -16.09
N ARG A 185 -15.16 -10.25 -15.01
CA ARG A 185 -14.23 -9.70 -14.02
C ARG A 185 -13.05 -10.62 -13.78
#